data_AF-A0A921G2F3-F1
#
_entry.id   AF-A0A921G2F3-F1
#
_cell.length_a   1.000
_cell.length_b   1.000
_cell.length_c   1.000
_cell.angle_alpha   90.00
_cell.angle_beta   90.00
_cell.angle_gamma   90.00
#
_symmetry.space_group_name_H-M   'P 1'
#
loop_
_entity.id
_entity.type
_entity.pdbx_description
1 polymer ?
#
loop_
_entity_poly.entity_id
_entity_poly.type
_entity_poly.pdbx_seq_one_letter_code
_entity_poly.pdbx_strand_id
1 'polypeptide(L)'
;MSKKNWKKPVNTMLAASLVAGLVVPAIPATVNAATNATDLIISEYIEGSSFNKAIELYNGTGATVDLSAYSLELHSNGAATAANKLNLSGTLEDGGTYVVHHKDANADIKGKGNLGNSTVINFNGDDPVVLKKNGTVIDSIGQAAGTKVIFGEDVTLVRNSNVTTGDTTIDDAFNSSIEWTAFPKDDSTNLG
;
A
#
# COMPACT_ATOMS: atom_id res chain seq x y z
N MET A 1 -58.25 -26.27 -76.15
CA MET A 1 -57.20 -27.29 -75.92
C MET A 1 -57.12 -27.59 -74.43
N SER A 2 -57.04 -28.88 -74.09
CA SER A 2 -57.28 -29.47 -72.77
C SER A 2 -56.08 -29.41 -71.82
N LYS A 3 -56.39 -29.43 -70.52
CA LYS A 3 -55.57 -29.42 -69.29
C LYS A 3 -54.37 -30.38 -69.29
N LYS A 4 -53.32 -30.08 -68.51
CA LYS A 4 -52.78 -31.03 -67.51
C LYS A 4 -51.81 -30.39 -66.49
N ASN A 5 -52.20 -30.44 -65.22
CA ASN A 5 -51.32 -30.25 -64.05
C ASN A 5 -50.51 -31.53 -63.82
N TRP A 6 -49.22 -31.43 -63.51
CA TRP A 6 -48.46 -32.54 -62.90
C TRP A 6 -47.64 -32.05 -61.70
N LYS A 7 -47.77 -32.81 -60.60
CA LYS A 7 -47.25 -32.56 -59.25
C LYS A 7 -45.75 -32.91 -59.12
N LYS A 8 -45.06 -32.19 -58.23
CA LYS A 8 -43.65 -32.34 -57.85
C LYS A 8 -43.31 -33.73 -57.28
N PRO A 9 -42.03 -34.15 -57.28
CA PRO A 9 -41.48 -34.91 -56.17
C PRO A 9 -40.60 -34.02 -55.28
N VAL A 10 -40.84 -34.15 -53.98
CA VAL A 10 -40.11 -33.53 -52.87
C VAL A 10 -38.85 -34.36 -52.63
N ASN A 11 -37.66 -33.76 -52.74
CA ASN A 11 -36.42 -34.37 -52.25
C ASN A 11 -36.24 -33.99 -50.78
N THR A 12 -36.65 -34.89 -49.89
CA THR A 12 -36.38 -34.83 -48.46
C THR A 12 -34.92 -35.21 -48.24
N MET A 13 -34.02 -34.23 -48.08
CA MET A 13 -32.70 -34.51 -47.51
C MET A 13 -32.80 -34.45 -45.99
N LEU A 14 -32.62 -35.61 -45.37
CA LEU A 14 -32.42 -35.77 -43.94
C LEU A 14 -30.99 -35.30 -43.63
N ALA A 15 -30.82 -34.11 -43.05
CA ALA A 15 -29.56 -33.68 -42.48
C ALA A 15 -29.56 -34.01 -40.98
N ALA A 16 -28.88 -35.10 -40.63
CA ALA A 16 -28.56 -35.43 -39.25
C ALA A 16 -27.16 -34.91 -38.90
N SER A 17 -26.99 -34.56 -37.62
CA SER A 17 -25.71 -34.32 -36.91
C SER A 17 -25.09 -32.92 -37.10
N LEU A 18 -24.49 -32.25 -36.12
CA LEU A 18 -24.19 -32.56 -34.71
C LEU A 18 -24.00 -31.20 -34.02
N VAL A 19 -24.85 -30.81 -33.06
CA VAL A 19 -24.49 -29.70 -32.16
C VAL A 19 -23.56 -30.31 -31.12
N ALA A 20 -22.25 -30.27 -31.39
CA ALA A 20 -21.27 -30.52 -30.36
C ALA A 20 -21.31 -29.34 -29.39
N GLY A 21 -22.10 -29.47 -28.31
CA GLY A 21 -22.06 -28.54 -27.21
C GLY A 21 -20.68 -28.58 -26.56
N LEU A 22 -19.90 -27.53 -26.76
CA LEU A 22 -18.69 -27.30 -25.97
C LEU A 22 -19.12 -27.05 -24.53
N VAL A 23 -19.13 -28.09 -23.71
CA VAL A 23 -19.18 -27.94 -22.26
C VAL A 23 -17.80 -27.43 -21.85
N VAL A 24 -17.68 -26.11 -21.70
CA VAL A 24 -16.51 -25.52 -21.03
C VAL A 24 -16.69 -25.83 -19.54
N PRO A 25 -15.77 -26.58 -18.89
CA PRO A 25 -15.81 -26.72 -17.45
C PRO A 25 -15.61 -25.32 -16.84
N ALA A 26 -16.61 -24.82 -16.13
CA ALA A 26 -16.45 -23.66 -15.28
C ALA A 26 -15.46 -24.05 -14.16
N ILE A 27 -14.20 -23.65 -14.32
CA ILE A 27 -13.23 -23.76 -13.24
C ILE A 27 -13.71 -22.78 -12.16
N PRO A 28 -14.06 -23.24 -10.95
CA PRO A 28 -14.41 -22.31 -9.88
C PRO A 28 -13.20 -21.42 -9.63
N ALA A 29 -13.29 -20.15 -10.03
CA ALA A 29 -12.32 -19.14 -9.65
C ALA A 29 -12.51 -18.89 -8.15
N THR A 30 -11.48 -19.19 -7.37
CA THR A 30 -11.41 -18.71 -5.99
C THR A 30 -11.23 -17.21 -6.04
N VAL A 31 -12.32 -16.47 -5.84
CA VAL A 31 -12.26 -15.03 -5.60
C VAL A 31 -11.81 -14.86 -4.16
N ASN A 32 -10.52 -14.61 -3.94
CA ASN A 32 -10.07 -14.08 -2.66
C ASN A 32 -10.66 -12.67 -2.54
N ALA A 33 -11.61 -12.48 -1.63
CA ALA A 33 -12.01 -11.14 -1.23
C ALA A 33 -10.76 -10.44 -0.68
N ALA A 34 -10.31 -9.38 -1.34
CA ALA A 34 -9.27 -8.53 -0.79
C ALA A 34 -9.80 -7.96 0.53
N THR A 35 -9.08 -8.22 1.62
CA THR A 35 -9.38 -7.61 2.91
C THR A 35 -8.87 -6.18 2.84
N ASN A 36 -9.78 -5.22 2.85
CA ASN A 36 -9.41 -3.81 2.92
C ASN A 36 -8.62 -3.52 4.19
N ALA A 37 -7.72 -2.56 4.10
CA ALA A 37 -7.06 -2.01 5.27
C ALA A 37 -8.07 -1.32 6.18
N THR A 38 -7.87 -1.42 7.49
CA THR A 38 -8.76 -0.79 8.47
C THR A 38 -8.58 0.73 8.50
N ASP A 39 -7.38 1.21 8.18
CA ASP A 39 -7.04 2.62 8.04
C ASP A 39 -5.80 2.78 7.15
N LEU A 40 -5.22 3.98 7.07
CA LEU A 40 -3.91 4.19 6.45
C LEU A 40 -2.83 3.39 7.16
N ILE A 41 -1.88 2.87 6.39
CA ILE A 41 -0.68 2.20 6.90
C ILE A 41 0.57 2.92 6.39
N ILE A 42 1.65 2.85 7.16
CA ILE A 42 3.01 3.15 6.69
C ILE A 42 3.43 1.98 5.79
N SER A 43 3.55 2.25 4.49
CA SER A 43 3.88 1.27 3.46
C SER A 43 5.36 1.25 3.11
N GLU A 44 6.08 2.35 3.29
CA GLU A 44 7.52 2.41 3.06
C GLU A 44 8.22 3.36 4.02
N TYR A 45 9.38 2.95 4.50
CA TYR A 45 10.32 3.73 5.29
C TYR A 45 11.66 3.71 4.59
N ILE A 46 12.24 4.89 4.33
CA ILE A 46 13.58 5.01 3.75
C ILE A 46 14.46 5.79 4.71
N GLU A 47 15.55 5.17 5.17
CA GLU A 47 16.69 5.85 5.78
C GLU A 47 17.94 5.54 4.95
N GLY A 48 18.32 6.51 4.12
CA GLY A 48 19.40 6.38 3.15
C GLY A 48 20.55 7.34 3.41
N SER A 49 21.38 7.54 2.39
CA SER A 49 22.52 8.45 2.43
C SER A 49 22.08 9.87 2.75
N SER A 50 22.72 10.49 3.74
CA SER A 50 22.53 11.89 4.12
C SER A 50 21.05 12.21 4.43
N PHE A 51 20.34 12.82 3.49
CA PHE A 51 18.95 13.25 3.62
C PHE A 51 17.99 12.45 2.74
N ASN A 52 18.42 11.32 2.17
CA ASN A 52 17.54 10.41 1.44
C ASN A 52 16.62 9.70 2.44
N LYS A 53 15.53 10.38 2.80
CA LYS A 53 14.60 9.96 3.84
C LYS A 53 13.18 10.16 3.40
N ALA A 54 12.34 9.16 3.64
CA ALA A 54 10.93 9.21 3.30
C ALA A 54 10.09 8.29 4.19
N ILE A 55 8.83 8.68 4.35
CA ILE A 55 7.74 7.85 4.85
C ILE A 55 6.66 7.86 3.77
N GLU A 56 6.23 6.68 3.36
CA GLU A 56 5.07 6.51 2.49
C GLU A 56 3.88 6.00 3.30
N LEU A 57 2.72 6.58 3.03
CA LEU A 57 1.44 6.10 3.52
C LEU A 57 0.66 5.47 2.38
N TYR A 58 0.01 4.33 2.63
CA TYR A 58 -0.88 3.68 1.68
C TYR A 58 -2.33 3.68 2.17
N ASN A 59 -3.26 4.01 1.27
CA ASN A 59 -4.69 3.89 1.50
C ASN A 59 -5.26 2.62 0.87
N GLY A 60 -5.43 1.57 1.68
CA GLY A 60 -6.10 0.34 1.25
C GLY A 60 -7.55 0.20 1.75
N THR A 61 -8.20 1.31 2.15
CA THR A 61 -9.46 1.24 2.92
C THR A 61 -10.70 0.93 2.07
N GLY A 62 -10.60 1.00 0.73
CA GLY A 62 -11.72 0.87 -0.19
C GLY A 62 -12.47 2.19 -0.44
N ALA A 63 -12.00 3.31 0.10
CA ALA A 63 -12.57 4.64 -0.11
C ALA A 63 -11.50 5.75 -0.02
N THR A 64 -11.81 6.92 -0.58
CA THR A 64 -11.01 8.14 -0.40
C THR A 64 -11.00 8.55 1.08
N VAL A 65 -9.83 8.90 1.60
CA VAL A 65 -9.68 9.43 2.97
C VAL A 65 -9.28 10.91 2.97
N ASP A 66 -9.71 11.63 4.00
CA ASP A 66 -9.29 13.02 4.28
C ASP A 66 -8.06 13.00 5.20
N LEU A 67 -6.92 13.45 4.67
CA LEU A 67 -5.64 13.47 5.38
C LEU A 67 -5.58 14.51 6.50
N SER A 68 -6.52 15.47 6.56
CA SER A 68 -6.53 16.47 7.65
C SER A 68 -6.77 15.87 9.03
N ALA A 69 -7.33 14.66 9.10
CA ALA A 69 -7.48 13.89 10.33
C ALA A 69 -6.18 13.23 10.80
N TYR A 70 -5.12 13.24 9.98
CA TYR A 70 -3.92 12.43 10.19
C TYR A 70 -2.69 13.27 10.54
N SER A 71 -1.78 12.66 11.31
CA SER A 71 -0.50 13.25 11.63
C SER A 71 0.60 12.21 11.77
N LEU A 72 1.83 12.59 11.43
CA LEU A 72 3.05 11.84 11.73
C LEU A 72 3.75 12.46 12.93
N GLU A 73 4.26 11.61 13.82
CA GLU A 73 5.07 11.99 14.97
C GLU A 73 6.43 11.30 14.93
N LEU A 74 7.50 12.04 15.19
CA LEU A 74 8.86 11.53 15.29
C LEU A 74 9.25 11.44 16.76
N HIS A 75 9.71 10.27 17.18
CA HIS A 75 10.15 9.99 18.54
C HIS A 75 11.68 9.90 18.58
N SER A 76 12.36 10.94 19.06
CA SER A 76 13.82 10.99 18.93
C SER A 76 14.53 9.95 19.80
N ASN A 77 15.45 9.17 19.22
CA ASN A 77 16.22 8.12 19.89
C ASN A 77 15.33 7.16 20.74
N GLY A 78 14.18 6.76 20.20
CA GLY A 78 13.23 5.86 20.88
C GLY A 78 12.48 6.48 22.07
N ALA A 79 12.49 7.80 22.24
CA ALA A 79 11.79 8.47 23.33
C ALA A 79 10.28 8.15 23.34
N ALA A 80 9.68 7.96 24.53
CA ALA A 80 8.24 7.69 24.66
C ALA A 80 7.34 8.89 24.30
N THR A 81 7.92 10.09 24.22
CA THR A 81 7.22 11.32 23.81
C THR A 81 7.76 11.79 22.48
N ALA A 82 6.86 12.20 21.58
CA ALA A 82 7.22 12.74 20.28
C ALA A 82 8.03 14.04 20.45
N ALA A 83 9.14 14.14 19.73
CA ALA A 83 9.94 15.36 19.62
C ALA A 83 9.35 16.32 18.59
N ASN A 84 8.80 15.77 17.50
CA ASN A 84 8.22 16.54 16.41
C ASN A 84 6.89 15.94 15.95
N LYS A 85 6.03 16.81 15.41
CA LYS A 85 4.73 16.44 14.84
C LYS A 85 4.50 17.16 13.51
N LEU A 86 3.88 16.46 12.57
CA LEU A 86 3.44 16.97 11.29
C LEU A 86 1.98 16.61 11.07
N ASN A 87 1.09 17.62 10.98
CA ASN A 87 -0.27 17.40 10.52
C ASN A 87 -0.29 17.28 9.00
N LEU A 88 -1.07 16.33 8.48
CA LEU A 88 -1.25 16.12 7.06
C LEU A 88 -2.46 16.91 6.55
N SER A 89 -2.64 16.96 5.23
CA SER A 89 -3.76 17.64 4.60
C SER A 89 -3.97 17.14 3.18
N GLY A 90 -5.15 17.40 2.62
CA GLY A 90 -5.56 16.89 1.31
C GLY A 90 -6.37 15.61 1.41
N THR A 91 -6.52 14.92 0.29
CA THR A 91 -7.23 13.64 0.21
C THR A 91 -6.32 12.58 -0.39
N LEU A 92 -6.57 11.32 -0.05
CA LEU A 92 -5.87 10.18 -0.63
C LEU A 92 -6.91 9.18 -1.12
N GLU A 93 -6.92 8.92 -2.42
CA GLU A 93 -7.82 7.94 -3.05
C GLU A 93 -7.49 6.52 -2.58
N ASP A 94 -8.46 5.60 -2.69
CA ASP A 94 -8.21 4.18 -2.47
C ASP A 94 -7.16 3.65 -3.45
N GLY A 95 -6.28 2.78 -2.96
CA GLY A 95 -5.11 2.27 -3.68
C GLY A 95 -3.98 3.29 -3.87
N GLY A 96 -4.13 4.52 -3.38
CA GLY A 96 -3.14 5.59 -3.53
C GLY A 96 -2.08 5.59 -2.42
N THR A 97 -0.95 6.23 -2.73
CA THR A 97 0.16 6.49 -1.80
C THR A 97 0.30 7.99 -1.50
N TYR A 98 0.84 8.32 -0.33
CA TYR A 98 1.22 9.69 0.05
C TYR A 98 2.62 9.69 0.66
N VAL A 99 3.58 10.24 -0.08
CA VAL A 99 4.99 10.26 0.27
C VAL A 99 5.37 11.58 0.94
N VAL A 100 5.82 11.50 2.19
CA VAL A 100 6.46 12.61 2.91
C VAL A 100 7.96 12.38 2.91
N HIS A 101 8.73 13.32 2.35
CA HIS A 101 10.17 13.17 2.15
C HIS A 101 10.96 14.30 2.81
N HIS A 102 12.24 14.07 3.07
CA HIS A 102 13.13 15.14 3.51
C HIS A 102 13.28 16.20 2.41
N LYS A 103 13.25 17.49 2.77
CA LYS A 103 13.38 18.59 1.78
C LYS A 103 14.71 18.59 1.02
N ASP A 104 15.74 17.98 1.60
CA ASP A 104 17.08 17.87 1.02
C ASP A 104 17.40 16.47 0.47
N ALA A 105 16.40 15.59 0.34
CA ALA A 105 16.56 14.30 -0.32
C ALA A 105 17.04 14.45 -1.78
N ASN A 106 17.53 13.36 -2.36
CA ASN A 106 17.89 13.29 -3.77
C ASN A 106 16.68 13.54 -4.70
N ALA A 107 16.96 13.68 -6.00
CA ALA A 107 15.93 13.96 -7.00
C ALA A 107 14.93 12.82 -7.17
N ASP A 108 15.36 11.56 -7.01
CA ASP A 108 14.51 10.39 -7.20
C ASP A 108 13.40 10.31 -6.14
N ILE A 109 13.75 10.51 -4.87
CA ILE A 109 12.79 10.57 -3.76
C ILE A 109 11.88 11.80 -3.91
N LYS A 110 12.45 12.97 -4.23
CA LYS A 110 11.68 14.21 -4.42
C LYS A 110 10.67 14.09 -5.57
N GLY A 111 11.04 13.41 -6.65
CA GLY A 111 10.18 13.21 -7.82
C GLY A 111 8.93 12.38 -7.52
N LYS A 112 8.96 11.59 -6.44
CA LYS A 112 7.86 10.74 -5.95
C LYS A 112 7.12 11.36 -4.76
N GLY A 113 7.59 12.50 -4.27
CA GLY A 113 7.12 13.13 -3.04
C GLY A 113 5.84 13.94 -3.19
N ASN A 114 4.92 13.82 -2.24
CA ASN A 114 3.77 14.71 -2.09
C ASN A 114 4.07 15.90 -1.18
N LEU A 115 4.90 15.70 -0.15
CA LEU A 115 5.20 16.73 0.85
C LEU A 115 6.66 16.70 1.32
N GLY A 116 7.36 17.82 1.16
CA GLY A 116 8.70 18.00 1.72
C GLY A 116 8.69 18.47 3.18
N ASN A 117 9.28 17.70 4.09
CA ASN A 117 9.36 18.00 5.53
C ASN A 117 10.77 17.75 6.09
N SER A 118 11.29 18.64 6.94
CA SER A 118 12.64 18.49 7.53
C SER A 118 12.61 18.40 9.06
N THR A 119 11.44 18.16 9.65
CA THR A 119 11.25 18.10 11.10
C THR A 119 10.94 16.68 11.55
N VAL A 120 9.91 16.06 10.97
CA VAL A 120 9.53 14.68 11.20
C VAL A 120 10.33 13.72 10.32
N ILE A 121 10.61 14.06 9.06
CA ILE A 121 11.42 13.23 8.15
C ILE A 121 12.93 13.47 8.36
N ASN A 122 13.36 13.52 9.62
CA ASN A 122 14.74 13.79 10.02
C ASN A 122 15.27 12.72 10.99
N PHE A 123 14.76 11.49 10.85
CA PHE A 123 15.21 10.32 11.59
C PHE A 123 16.57 9.81 11.11
N ASN A 124 17.22 8.92 11.86
CA ASN A 124 18.50 8.30 11.49
C ASN A 124 18.60 6.81 11.91
N GLY A 125 17.48 6.10 11.87
CA GLY A 125 17.42 4.65 12.08
C GLY A 125 17.18 4.20 13.52
N ASP A 126 17.17 5.10 14.48
CA ASP A 126 16.78 4.84 15.88
C ASP A 126 15.61 5.70 16.39
N ASP A 127 14.98 6.45 15.49
CA ASP A 127 13.84 7.30 15.79
C ASP A 127 12.54 6.69 15.24
N PRO A 128 11.63 6.21 16.11
CA PRO A 128 10.34 5.71 15.68
C PRO A 128 9.48 6.79 15.03
N VAL A 129 8.68 6.38 14.06
CA VAL A 129 7.66 7.22 13.43
C VAL A 129 6.28 6.64 13.72
N VAL A 130 5.38 7.47 14.21
CA VAL A 130 4.03 7.07 14.62
C VAL A 130 3.01 7.81 13.76
N LEU A 131 2.11 7.05 13.13
CA LEU A 131 0.97 7.57 12.40
C LEU A 131 -0.27 7.59 13.31
N LYS A 132 -0.89 8.76 13.40
CA LYS A 132 -2.10 8.97 14.19
C LYS A 132 -3.25 9.48 13.34
N LYS A 133 -4.46 9.12 13.71
CA LYS A 133 -5.73 9.67 13.24
C LYS A 133 -6.51 10.24 14.41
N ASN A 134 -6.85 11.53 14.36
CA ASN A 134 -7.56 12.24 15.43
C ASN A 134 -6.90 12.05 16.82
N GLY A 135 -5.58 11.91 16.86
CA GLY A 135 -4.80 11.69 18.09
C GLY A 135 -4.64 10.22 18.52
N THR A 136 -5.36 9.28 17.90
CA THR A 136 -5.23 7.84 18.15
C THR A 136 -4.17 7.23 17.24
N VAL A 137 -3.29 6.37 17.78
CA VAL A 137 -2.30 5.62 16.97
C VAL A 137 -3.03 4.63 16.07
N ILE A 138 -2.67 4.62 14.80
CA ILE A 138 -3.19 3.66 13.82
C ILE A 138 -2.08 2.82 13.16
N ASP A 139 -0.85 3.31 13.16
CA ASP A 139 0.33 2.56 12.73
C ASP A 139 1.59 3.16 13.33
N SER A 140 2.66 2.38 13.38
CA SER A 140 3.98 2.82 13.79
C SER A 140 5.09 1.97 13.17
N ILE A 141 6.29 2.53 13.16
CA ILE A 141 7.52 1.84 12.79
C ILE A 141 8.61 2.22 13.80
N GLY A 142 9.33 1.21 14.32
CA GLY A 142 10.29 1.35 15.41
C GLY A 142 9.67 1.18 16.80
N GLN A 143 10.45 1.46 17.84
CA GLN A 143 10.05 1.29 19.25
C GLN A 143 10.20 2.60 20.05
N ALA A 144 9.08 3.23 20.41
CA ALA A 144 8.97 4.44 21.24
C ALA A 144 8.79 4.10 22.74
N ALA A 145 9.68 3.27 23.29
CA ALA A 145 9.60 2.78 24.67
C ALA A 145 10.43 3.59 25.69
N GLY A 146 10.98 4.74 25.28
CA GLY A 146 11.94 5.49 26.08
C GLY A 146 13.36 4.90 26.06
N THR A 147 13.63 3.96 25.17
CA THR A 147 14.94 3.31 25.00
C THR A 147 15.39 3.43 23.55
N LYS A 148 16.65 3.81 23.34
CA LYS A 148 17.26 3.87 22.01
C LYS A 148 17.47 2.46 21.47
N VAL A 149 16.84 2.15 20.33
CA VAL A 149 16.99 0.90 19.59
C VAL A 149 17.19 1.25 18.12
N ILE A 150 18.29 0.78 17.54
CA ILE A 150 18.54 0.92 16.09
C ILE A 150 17.72 -0.17 15.39
N PHE A 151 16.83 0.23 14.49
CA PHE A 151 15.97 -0.68 13.73
C PHE A 151 15.96 -0.39 12.22
N GLY A 152 16.35 0.82 11.83
CA GLY A 152 16.16 1.33 10.46
C GLY A 152 17.35 2.12 9.94
N GLU A 153 18.57 1.86 10.41
CA GLU A 153 19.77 2.54 9.87
C GLU A 153 20.14 1.98 8.50
N ASP A 154 20.40 2.86 7.53
CA ASP A 154 20.91 2.54 6.19
C ASP A 154 20.08 1.47 5.46
N VAL A 155 18.76 1.58 5.51
CA VAL A 155 17.82 0.58 4.97
C VAL A 155 16.56 1.22 4.40
N THR A 156 16.00 0.56 3.39
CA THR A 156 14.62 0.78 2.97
C THR A 156 13.77 -0.40 3.44
N LEU A 157 12.65 -0.12 4.11
CA LEU A 157 11.70 -1.11 4.59
C LEU A 157 10.38 -0.90 3.85
N VAL A 158 9.94 -1.92 3.11
CA VAL A 158 8.65 -1.91 2.41
C VAL A 158 7.71 -2.87 3.13
N ARG A 159 6.49 -2.42 3.42
CA ARG A 159 5.48 -3.22 4.11
C ARG A 159 5.05 -4.38 3.23
N ASN A 160 4.96 -5.58 3.80
CA ASN A 160 4.51 -6.76 3.08
C ASN A 160 3.04 -6.61 2.65
N SER A 161 2.71 -7.02 1.41
CA SER A 161 1.38 -6.79 0.82
C SER A 161 0.22 -7.49 1.52
N ASN A 162 0.50 -8.45 2.41
CA ASN A 162 -0.50 -9.14 3.23
C ASN A 162 -0.83 -8.41 4.54
N VAL A 163 -0.15 -7.31 4.85
CA VAL A 163 -0.41 -6.49 6.04
C VAL A 163 -1.48 -5.45 5.70
N THR A 164 -2.60 -5.51 6.41
CA THR A 164 -3.77 -4.63 6.18
C THR A 164 -4.17 -3.86 7.44
N THR A 165 -3.40 -3.98 8.51
CA THR A 165 -3.63 -3.29 9.79
C THR A 165 -2.28 -2.78 10.26
N GLY A 166 -2.22 -1.52 10.66
CA GLY A 166 -1.00 -0.94 11.21
C GLY A 166 -0.71 -1.42 12.63
N ASP A 167 0.53 -1.21 13.06
CA ASP A 167 0.96 -1.50 14.44
C ASP A 167 0.56 -0.36 15.37
N THR A 168 -0.41 -0.63 16.24
CA THR A 168 -0.92 0.35 17.20
C THR A 168 -0.17 0.38 18.53
N THR A 169 0.72 -0.58 18.76
CA THR A 169 1.53 -0.68 19.99
C THR A 169 2.87 -0.03 19.71
N ILE A 170 3.17 1.08 20.36
CA ILE A 170 4.36 1.88 20.01
C ILE A 170 5.58 1.52 20.84
N ASP A 171 5.44 0.74 21.91
CA ASP A 171 6.47 0.51 22.92
C ASP A 171 6.95 -0.95 23.01
N ASP A 172 6.39 -1.86 22.22
CA ASP A 172 6.89 -3.23 22.10
C ASP A 172 8.12 -3.31 21.18
N ALA A 173 8.77 -4.47 21.21
CA ALA A 173 10.02 -4.66 20.48
C ALA A 173 9.75 -4.72 18.97
N PHE A 174 10.31 -3.77 18.23
CA PHE A 174 10.17 -3.77 16.77
C PHE A 174 10.94 -4.94 16.14
N ASN A 175 10.25 -5.69 15.27
CA ASN A 175 10.84 -6.76 14.48
C ASN A 175 10.40 -6.64 13.02
N SER A 176 11.29 -6.11 12.18
CA SER A 176 11.00 -5.90 10.75
C SER A 176 10.64 -7.19 10.02
N SER A 177 11.18 -8.35 10.40
CA SER A 177 10.97 -9.62 9.69
C SER A 177 9.53 -10.13 9.69
N ILE A 178 8.65 -9.55 10.51
CA ILE A 178 7.23 -9.97 10.61
C ILE A 178 6.41 -9.31 9.48
N GLU A 179 6.61 -8.01 9.26
CA GLU A 179 5.71 -7.19 8.46
C GLU A 179 6.40 -6.42 7.33
N TRP A 180 7.73 -6.47 7.27
CA TRP A 180 8.54 -5.68 6.35
C TRP A 180 9.49 -6.54 5.54
N THR A 181 9.68 -6.15 4.28
CA THR A 181 10.77 -6.61 3.44
C THR A 181 11.85 -5.52 3.39
N ALA A 182 13.07 -5.89 3.72
CA ALA A 182 14.21 -4.98 3.71
C ALA A 182 14.89 -4.92 2.34
N PHE A 183 15.20 -3.71 1.89
CA PHE A 183 15.93 -3.37 0.69
C PHE A 183 17.20 -2.60 1.06
N PRO A 184 18.22 -2.58 0.17
CA PRO A 184 19.45 -1.84 0.41
C PRO A 184 19.21 -0.34 0.66
N LYS A 185 20.17 0.29 1.34
CA LYS A 185 20.27 1.75 1.47
C LYS A 185 20.05 2.45 0.12
N ASP A 186 19.33 3.58 0.17
CA ASP A 186 18.98 4.42 -1.00
C ASP A 186 18.06 3.76 -2.03
N ASP A 187 17.55 2.55 -1.77
CA ASP A 187 16.50 1.96 -2.61
C ASP A 187 15.22 2.77 -2.43
N SER A 188 14.74 3.34 -3.54
CA SER A 188 13.46 4.05 -3.61
C SER A 188 12.62 3.49 -4.75
N THR A 189 12.86 2.24 -5.15
CA THR A 189 12.23 1.63 -6.33
C THR A 189 10.73 1.39 -6.13
N ASN A 190 10.31 1.11 -4.89
CA ASN A 190 8.90 0.86 -4.53
C ASN A 190 8.14 2.13 -4.13
N LEU A 191 8.85 3.22 -3.85
CA LEU A 191 8.25 4.48 -3.42
C LEU A 191 7.36 5.07 -4.53
N GLY A 192 6.16 5.52 -4.17
CA GLY A 192 5.20 6.20 -5.05
C GLY A 192 4.27 5.26 -5.80
#